data_AF-A0A0X3Y7D9-F1
#
_entry.id   AF-A0A0X3Y7D9-F1
#
_cell.length_a   1.000
_cell.length_b   1.000
_cell.length_c   1.000
_cell.angle_alpha   90.00
_cell.angle_beta   90.00
_cell.angle_gamma   90.00
#
_symmetry.space_group_name_H-M   'P 1'
#
loop_
_entity.id
_entity.type
_entity.pdbx_description
1 polymer ?
#
loop_
_entity_poly.entity_id
_entity_poly.type
_entity_poly.pdbx_seq_one_letter_code
_entity_poly.pdbx_strand_id
1 'polypeptide(L)'
;MTVFVEKYVMYAERHFPLLGVQAAKPRPAGSTWIKFRPAGLATSMDLCHQMTAGYAKVFFTGAIEQLEAITNKYAPYLTEYQLISATGKSVSITVEVPKLEPLQTFEQQQEKVAIALQQLSTLLQVLVKAA
;
A
#
# COMPACT_ATOMS: atom_id res chain seq x y z
N MET A 1 -15.80 8.94 7.31
CA MET A 1 -14.42 8.40 7.20
C MET A 1 -14.10 7.34 8.25
N THR A 2 -14.28 7.58 9.56
CA THR A 2 -13.94 6.58 10.62
C THR A 2 -14.59 5.20 10.39
N VAL A 3 -15.91 5.16 10.19
CA VAL A 3 -16.66 3.91 9.92
C VAL A 3 -16.19 3.22 8.63
N PHE A 4 -15.88 3.97 7.58
CA PHE A 4 -15.37 3.41 6.33
C PHE A 4 -14.03 2.70 6.57
N VAL A 5 -13.12 3.34 7.32
CA VAL A 5 -11.80 2.78 7.63
C VAL A 5 -11.91 1.57 8.56
N GLU A 6 -12.82 1.58 9.53
CA GLU A 6 -13.07 0.42 10.39
C GLU A 6 -13.52 -0.79 9.57
N LYS A 7 -14.50 -0.61 8.68
CA LYS A 7 -14.95 -1.69 7.78
C LYS A 7 -13.85 -2.14 6.82
N TYR A 8 -13.05 -1.21 6.30
CA TYR A 8 -11.87 -1.51 5.48
C TYR A 8 -10.89 -2.40 6.24
N VAL A 9 -10.56 -2.03 7.48
CA VAL A 9 -9.62 -2.78 8.33
C VAL A 9 -10.17 -4.17 8.60
N MET A 10 -11.43 -4.29 9.02
CA MET A 10 -12.07 -5.60 9.26
C MET A 10 -12.06 -6.49 8.02
N TYR A 11 -12.35 -5.91 6.84
CA TYR A 11 -12.30 -6.64 5.58
C TYR A 11 -10.87 -7.10 5.24
N ALA A 12 -9.89 -6.22 5.39
CA ALA A 12 -8.49 -6.53 5.15
C ALA A 12 -7.97 -7.60 6.12
N GLU A 13 -8.29 -7.54 7.41
CA GLU A 13 -7.90 -8.56 8.40
C GLU A 13 -8.51 -9.92 8.09
N ARG A 14 -9.78 -9.94 7.65
CA ARG A 14 -10.48 -11.18 7.33
C ARG A 14 -10.00 -11.84 6.03
N HIS A 15 -9.75 -11.05 4.99
CA HIS A 15 -9.50 -11.56 3.64
C HIS A 15 -8.01 -11.51 3.23
N PHE A 16 -7.22 -10.63 3.83
CA PHE A 16 -5.81 -10.41 3.52
C PHE A 16 -4.96 -10.32 4.80
N PRO A 17 -5.05 -11.31 5.73
CA PRO A 17 -4.43 -11.22 7.05
C PRO A 17 -2.91 -11.01 7.00
N LEU A 18 -2.25 -11.54 5.97
CA LEU A 18 -0.79 -11.42 5.80
C LEU A 18 -0.32 -9.99 5.56
N LEU A 19 -1.19 -9.08 5.11
CA LEU A 19 -0.83 -7.68 4.93
C LEU A 19 -0.59 -6.95 6.27
N GLY A 20 -1.12 -7.45 7.38
CA GLY A 20 -0.95 -6.81 8.70
C GLY A 20 -1.44 -5.36 8.71
N VAL A 21 -2.69 -5.12 8.32
CA VAL A 21 -3.26 -3.76 8.27
C VAL A 21 -3.17 -3.08 9.64
N GLN A 22 -2.80 -1.80 9.66
CA GLN A 22 -2.78 -1.03 10.89
C GLN A 22 -4.22 -0.78 11.36
N ALA A 23 -4.49 -1.09 12.62
CA ALA A 23 -5.77 -0.83 13.26
C ALA A 23 -6.26 0.61 13.03
N ALA A 24 -7.57 0.76 12.91
CA ALA A 24 -8.20 2.07 12.82
C ALA A 24 -7.89 2.88 14.09
N LYS A 25 -7.40 4.10 13.90
CA LYS A 25 -7.14 5.09 14.97
C LYS A 25 -7.83 6.39 14.59
N PRO A 26 -8.10 7.30 15.54
CA PRO A 26 -8.48 8.67 15.21
C PRO A 26 -7.44 9.28 14.25
N ARG A 27 -7.90 9.82 13.12
CA ARG A 27 -7.03 10.40 12.09
C ARG A 27 -7.33 11.88 11.92
N PRO A 28 -6.31 12.71 11.61
CA PRO A 28 -6.54 14.09 11.20
C PRO A 28 -7.50 14.15 10.00
N ALA A 29 -8.25 15.24 9.91
CA ALA A 29 -9.08 15.52 8.74
C ALA A 29 -8.21 15.47 7.46
N GLY A 30 -8.69 14.77 6.42
CA GLY A 30 -7.96 14.61 5.16
C GLY A 30 -6.90 13.49 5.14
N SER A 31 -6.75 12.69 6.20
CA SER A 31 -5.88 11.51 6.15
C SER A 31 -6.48 10.41 5.28
N THR A 32 -5.85 10.13 4.14
CA THR A 32 -6.34 9.15 3.14
C THR A 32 -5.50 7.88 3.07
N TRP A 33 -4.61 7.68 4.04
CA TRP A 33 -3.62 6.61 4.05
C TRP A 33 -4.02 5.46 4.96
N ILE A 34 -4.10 4.25 4.40
CA ILE A 34 -4.09 3.01 5.18
C ILE A 34 -2.68 2.45 5.15
N LYS A 35 -2.14 2.07 6.32
CA LYS A 35 -0.78 1.53 6.45
C LYS A 35 -0.84 0.05 6.76
N PHE A 36 0.18 -0.67 6.32
CA PHE A 36 0.30 -2.11 6.46
C PHE A 36 1.67 -2.45 7.05
N ARG A 37 1.70 -3.43 7.94
CA ARG A 37 2.88 -3.94 8.64
C ARG A 37 2.90 -5.47 8.55
N PRO A 38 3.08 -6.02 7.33
CA PRO A 38 3.16 -7.46 7.15
C PRO A 38 4.41 -8.02 7.86
N ALA A 39 4.29 -9.24 8.38
CA ALA A 39 5.43 -9.94 8.98
C ALA A 39 6.51 -10.18 7.91
N GLY A 40 7.78 -9.91 8.26
CA GLY A 40 8.92 -10.09 7.35
C GLY A 40 9.23 -8.89 6.45
N LEU A 41 8.42 -7.82 6.45
CA LEU A 41 8.78 -6.58 5.77
C LEU A 41 9.82 -5.80 6.60
N ALA A 42 10.89 -5.34 5.93
CA ALA A 42 11.94 -4.58 6.58
C ALA A 42 11.39 -3.31 7.24
N THR A 43 11.96 -2.91 8.38
CA THR A 43 11.51 -1.71 9.12
C THR A 43 11.74 -0.40 8.35
N SER A 44 12.66 -0.41 7.40
CA SER A 44 12.92 0.68 6.45
C SER A 44 11.91 0.78 5.31
N MET A 45 10.95 -0.15 5.25
CA MET A 45 9.89 -0.18 4.25
C MET A 45 8.52 0.13 4.85
N ASP A 46 7.74 0.92 4.14
CA ASP A 46 6.37 1.27 4.50
C ASP A 46 5.41 0.91 3.37
N LEU A 47 4.56 -0.10 3.59
CA LEU A 47 3.50 -0.49 2.67
C LEU A 47 2.20 0.28 3.00
N CYS A 48 1.58 0.91 2.01
CA CYS A 48 0.42 1.77 2.23
C CYS A 48 -0.53 1.86 1.03
N HIS A 49 -1.77 2.23 1.30
CA HIS A 49 -2.81 2.58 0.32
C HIS A 49 -3.22 4.03 0.51
N GLN A 50 -3.01 4.85 -0.52
CA GLN A 50 -3.47 6.23 -0.60
C GLN A 50 -4.85 6.25 -1.25
N MET A 51 -5.89 6.01 -0.45
CA MET A 51 -7.25 5.68 -0.86
C MET A 51 -7.83 6.62 -1.92
N THR A 52 -7.79 7.93 -1.68
CA THR A 52 -8.41 8.92 -2.57
C THR A 52 -7.57 9.24 -3.80
N ALA A 53 -6.26 8.95 -3.74
CA ALA A 53 -5.36 9.14 -4.86
C ALA A 53 -5.37 7.92 -5.80
N GLY A 54 -5.78 6.75 -5.31
CA GLY A 54 -5.84 5.52 -6.10
C GLY A 54 -4.47 4.88 -6.27
N TYR A 55 -3.68 4.83 -5.20
CA TYR A 55 -2.35 4.23 -5.25
C TYR A 55 -2.11 3.26 -4.10
N ALA A 56 -1.60 2.08 -4.42
CA ALA A 56 -0.90 1.22 -3.46
C ALA A 56 0.61 1.42 -3.64
N LYS A 57 1.34 1.58 -2.53
CA LYS A 57 2.74 1.98 -2.55
C LYS A 57 3.54 1.23 -1.50
N VAL A 58 4.80 0.95 -1.82
CA VAL A 58 5.84 0.72 -0.82
C VAL A 58 6.85 1.85 -0.89
N PHE A 59 7.20 2.42 0.26
CA PHE A 59 8.27 3.39 0.39
C PHE A 59 9.51 2.73 0.97
N PHE A 60 10.67 3.08 0.44
CA PHE A 60 12.00 2.77 0.97
C PHE A 60 12.53 4.06 1.61
N THR A 61 12.34 4.20 2.93
CA THR A 61 12.64 5.45 3.63
C THR A 61 14.14 5.68 3.74
N GLY A 62 14.60 6.89 3.37
CA GLY A 62 16.02 7.25 3.46
C GLY A 62 16.90 6.60 2.39
N ALA A 63 16.30 5.96 1.38
CA ALA A 63 17.01 5.16 0.38
C ALA A 63 17.19 5.88 -0.97
N ILE A 64 17.14 7.22 -1.01
CA ILE A 64 17.24 7.96 -2.27
C ILE A 64 18.55 7.68 -3.03
N GLU A 65 19.66 7.56 -2.30
CA GLU A 65 20.98 7.20 -2.85
C GLU A 65 21.03 5.74 -3.35
N GLN A 66 20.03 4.93 -3.01
CA GLN A 66 19.91 3.53 -3.41
C GLN A 66 18.93 3.35 -4.56
N LEU A 67 18.48 4.41 -5.24
CA LEU A 67 17.51 4.30 -6.34
C LEU A 67 17.93 3.28 -7.39
N GLU A 68 19.19 3.32 -7.84
CA GLU A 68 19.70 2.39 -8.83
C GLU A 68 19.73 0.95 -8.30
N ALA A 69 20.21 0.75 -7.08
CA ALA A 69 20.23 -0.57 -6.44
C ALA A 69 18.83 -1.16 -6.24
N ILE A 70 17.86 -0.35 -5.80
CA ILE A 70 16.45 -0.73 -5.68
C ILE A 70 15.90 -1.06 -7.06
N THR A 71 16.19 -0.24 -8.07
CA THR A 71 15.72 -0.49 -9.44
C THR A 71 16.22 -1.82 -9.96
N ASN A 72 17.52 -2.07 -9.87
CA ASN A 72 18.13 -3.32 -10.31
C ASN A 72 17.59 -4.53 -9.53
N LYS A 73 17.31 -4.37 -8.24
CA LYS A 73 16.79 -5.43 -7.38
C LYS A 73 15.35 -5.81 -7.69
N TYR A 74 14.46 -4.82 -7.87
CA TYR A 74 13.01 -5.08 -7.96
C TYR A 74 12.48 -5.08 -9.39
N ALA A 75 13.06 -4.31 -10.33
CA ALA A 75 12.55 -4.20 -11.69
C ALA A 75 12.32 -5.55 -12.41
N PRO A 76 13.15 -6.60 -12.25
CA PRO A 76 12.90 -7.91 -12.87
C PRO A 76 11.61 -8.59 -12.42
N TYR A 77 11.06 -8.19 -11.27
CA TYR A 77 9.83 -8.75 -10.70
C TYR A 77 8.62 -7.83 -10.86
N LEU A 78 8.80 -6.64 -11.43
CA LEU A 78 7.74 -5.68 -11.68
C LEU A 78 7.13 -5.89 -13.06
N THR A 79 5.84 -5.58 -13.15
CA THR A 79 5.12 -5.46 -14.42
C THR A 79 5.11 -3.99 -14.86
N GLU A 80 4.66 -3.74 -16.09
CA GLU A 80 4.51 -2.37 -16.62
C GLU A 80 3.58 -1.47 -15.79
N TYR A 81 2.75 -2.05 -14.92
CA TYR A 81 1.83 -1.32 -14.05
C TYR A 81 2.46 -0.85 -12.72
N GLN A 82 3.71 -1.24 -12.44
CA GLN A 82 4.44 -0.74 -11.28
C GLN A 82 5.56 0.20 -11.67
N LEU A 83 5.57 1.38 -11.05
CA LEU A 83 6.57 2.40 -11.30
C LEU A 83 7.49 2.55 -10.09
N ILE A 84 8.80 2.46 -10.32
CA ILE A 84 9.82 2.88 -9.36
C ILE A 84 10.06 4.38 -9.53
N SER A 85 9.95 5.15 -8.45
CA SER A 85 10.19 6.59 -8.49
C SER A 85 10.87 7.10 -7.23
N ALA A 86 11.69 8.13 -7.40
CA ALA A 86 12.21 8.92 -6.29
C ALA A 86 11.19 9.98 -5.87
N THR A 87 10.96 10.13 -4.56
CA THR A 87 10.13 11.21 -4.00
C THR A 87 10.75 11.72 -2.70
N GLY A 88 11.26 12.95 -2.73
CA GLY A 88 11.99 13.53 -1.60
C GLY A 88 13.23 12.70 -1.24
N LYS A 89 13.28 12.19 -0.01
CA LYS A 89 14.39 11.34 0.50
C LYS A 89 14.11 9.84 0.40
N SER A 90 13.05 9.44 -0.31
CA SER A 90 12.63 8.04 -0.41
C SER A 90 12.55 7.60 -1.86
N VAL A 91 12.67 6.29 -2.06
CA VAL A 91 12.28 5.62 -3.30
C VAL A 91 10.94 4.95 -3.05
N SER A 92 10.09 4.83 -4.06
CA SER A 92 8.82 4.13 -3.96
C SER A 92 8.58 3.21 -5.14
N ILE A 93 7.91 2.10 -4.91
CA ILE A 93 7.24 1.33 -5.97
C ILE A 93 5.75 1.60 -5.83
N THR A 94 5.15 2.15 -6.88
CA THR A 94 3.73 2.54 -6.90
C THR A 94 2.97 1.72 -7.93
N VAL A 95 1.78 1.28 -7.56
CA VAL A 95 0.79 0.69 -8.47
C VAL A 95 -0.52 1.48 -8.39
N GLU A 96 -1.14 1.71 -9.54
CA GLU A 96 -2.46 2.32 -9.62
C GLU A 96 -3.54 1.34 -9.19
N VAL A 97 -4.48 1.82 -8.38
CA VAL A 97 -5.64 1.08 -7.90
C VAL A 97 -6.88 1.97 -7.98
N PRO A 98 -8.10 1.40 -8.00
CA PRO A 98 -9.31 2.21 -8.02
C PRO A 98 -9.35 3.20 -6.85
N LYS A 99 -9.65 4.47 -7.16
CA LYS A 99 -9.86 5.51 -6.13
C LYS A 99 -11.05 5.17 -5.25
N LEU A 100 -10.90 5.41 -3.97
CA LEU A 100 -11.97 5.30 -2.99
C LEU A 100 -12.47 6.69 -2.57
N GLU A 101 -13.75 6.75 -2.26
CA GLU A 101 -14.44 7.92 -1.75
C GLU A 101 -14.94 7.64 -0.33
N PRO A 102 -14.17 7.94 0.74
CA PRO A 102 -14.55 7.59 2.13
C PRO A 102 -15.78 8.32 2.68
N LEU A 103 -16.44 9.16 1.86
CA LEU A 103 -17.73 9.78 2.11
C LEU A 103 -18.90 8.89 1.65
N GLN A 104 -18.68 7.99 0.69
CA GLN A 104 -19.63 6.93 0.35
C GLN A 104 -19.49 5.75 1.31
N THR A 105 -20.43 4.80 1.25
CA THR A 105 -20.39 3.61 2.11
C THR A 105 -19.27 2.65 1.69
N PHE A 106 -18.84 1.81 2.63
CA PHE A 106 -17.87 0.75 2.35
C PHE A 106 -18.45 -0.27 1.37
N GLU A 107 -19.71 -0.65 1.59
CA GLU A 107 -20.42 -1.67 0.80
C GLU A 107 -20.44 -1.33 -0.70
N GLN A 108 -20.68 -0.06 -1.04
CA GLN A 108 -20.65 0.43 -2.43
C GLN A 108 -19.26 0.36 -3.08
N GLN A 109 -18.20 0.22 -2.29
CA GLN A 109 -16.81 0.28 -2.75
C GLN A 109 -16.01 -0.96 -2.37
N GLN A 110 -16.66 -2.02 -1.86
CA GLN A 110 -15.98 -3.22 -1.37
C GLN A 110 -15.12 -3.87 -2.46
N GLU A 111 -15.60 -3.91 -3.70
CA GLU A 111 -14.83 -4.45 -4.83
C GLU A 111 -13.56 -3.63 -5.11
N LYS A 112 -13.66 -2.30 -5.10
CA LYS A 112 -12.50 -1.40 -5.24
C LYS A 112 -11.48 -1.63 -4.12
N VAL A 113 -11.96 -1.83 -2.89
CA VAL A 113 -11.12 -2.17 -1.74
C VAL A 113 -10.42 -3.51 -1.96
N ALA A 114 -11.14 -4.54 -2.41
CA ALA A 114 -10.57 -5.85 -2.68
C ALA A 114 -9.47 -5.79 -3.76
N ILE A 115 -9.69 -5.04 -4.85
CA ILE A 115 -8.67 -4.82 -5.90
C ILE A 115 -7.42 -4.18 -5.30
N ALA A 116 -7.58 -3.13 -4.49
CA ALA A 116 -6.44 -2.46 -3.86
C ALA A 116 -5.65 -3.38 -2.92
N LEU A 117 -6.35 -4.19 -2.11
CA LEU A 117 -5.73 -5.17 -1.20
C LEU A 117 -5.04 -6.31 -1.95
N GLN A 118 -5.60 -6.75 -3.07
CA GLN A 118 -4.97 -7.73 -3.94
C GLN A 118 -3.66 -7.19 -4.52
N GLN A 119 -3.63 -5.93 -4.98
CA GLN A 119 -2.41 -5.31 -5.49
C GLN A 119 -1.35 -5.11 -4.40
N LEU A 120 -1.75 -4.72 -3.18
CA LEU A 120 -0.84 -4.68 -2.04
C LEU A 120 -0.24 -6.05 -1.72
N SER A 121 -1.03 -7.12 -1.85
CA SER A 121 -0.57 -8.49 -1.62
C SER A 121 0.43 -8.92 -2.69
N THR A 122 0.17 -8.60 -3.97
CA THR A 122 1.11 -8.82 -5.06
C THR A 122 2.41 -8.05 -4.83
N LEU A 123 2.33 -6.79 -4.41
CA LEU A 123 3.50 -5.97 -4.11
C LEU A 123 4.31 -6.56 -2.95
N LEU A 124 3.66 -7.02 -1.89
CA LEU A 124 4.32 -7.73 -0.79
C LEU A 124 5.04 -9.00 -1.27
N GLN A 125 4.43 -9.80 -2.15
CA GLN A 125 5.07 -10.98 -2.71
C GLN A 125 6.32 -10.63 -3.52
N VAL A 126 6.31 -9.55 -4.29
CA VAL A 126 7.50 -9.05 -5.00
C VAL A 126 8.60 -8.69 -4.01
N LEU A 127 8.26 -7.96 -2.95
CA LEU A 127 9.22 -7.53 -1.92
C LEU A 127 9.87 -8.73 -1.22
N VAL A 128 9.09 -9.76 -0.90
CA VAL A 128 9.57 -10.98 -0.24
C VAL A 128 10.38 -11.86 -1.18
N LYS A 129 9.99 -11.99 -2.46
CA LYS A 129 10.74 -12.79 -3.45
C LYS A 129 12.12 -12.21 -3.76
N ALA A 130 12.22 -10.88 -3.74
CA ALA A 130 13.49 -10.21 -3.96
C ALA A 130 14.35 -10.10 -2.70
N ALA A 131 13.79 -10.35 -1.49
CA ALA A 131 14.50 -10.21 -0.22
C ALA A 131 15.68 -11.18 -0.12
#